data_AF-A0A525WNM2-F1
#
_entry.id   AF-A0A525WNM2-F1
#
_cell.length_a   1.000
_cell.length_b   1.000
_cell.length_c   1.000
_cell.angle_alpha   90.00
_cell.angle_beta   90.00
_cell.angle_gamma   90.00
#
_symmetry.space_group_name_H-M   'P 1'
#
loop_
_entity.id
_entity.type
_entity.pdbx_description
1 polymer ?
#
loop_
_entity_poly.entity_id
_entity_poly.type
_entity_poly.pdbx_seq_one_letter_code
_entity_poly.pdbx_strand_id
1 'polypeptide(L)'
;MKTRKSFWSACTIAWRSGIQAPGVAISLNPKNGTSRTCPRSSISCKFKPMPTFRRPTRFPSSPRAVRMASYRSPGKSATVARIPIRTAPITRMPVSPLPQPPTESHSVTLTLPVPPSVNHQYATVNGRRLISSAGRAYKIHVGQLVWLKLAQSTHRTTLLTRLQSEWLTLSIRFYFTSALRRDVDGGLKIAQDALCEGLGINDNRIVETHLYKYIDKDNPRIEVHLTPTSSS
;
A
#
# COMPACT_ATOMS: atom_id res chain seq x y z
N MET A 1 -19.45 -9.05 33.79
CA MET A 1 -19.14 -9.41 32.40
C MET A 1 -20.14 -8.70 31.48
N LYS A 2 -19.73 -7.66 30.74
CA LYS A 2 -20.57 -6.98 29.75
C LYS A 2 -19.82 -6.95 28.41
N THR A 3 -20.47 -7.51 27.41
CA THR A 3 -20.04 -7.71 26.03
C THR A 3 -19.82 -6.37 25.33
N ARG A 4 -18.61 -6.14 24.80
CA ARG A 4 -18.33 -5.08 23.81
C ARG A 4 -18.08 -5.73 22.45
N LYS A 5 -19.16 -6.19 21.82
CA LYS A 5 -19.24 -6.30 20.36
C LYS A 5 -19.86 -4.98 19.90
N SER A 6 -19.04 -3.98 19.57
CA SER A 6 -19.56 -2.68 19.13
C SER A 6 -18.85 -2.20 17.87
N PHE A 7 -19.67 -1.76 16.92
CA PHE A 7 -19.37 -1.03 15.70
C PHE A 7 -19.03 -1.82 14.43
N TRP A 8 -18.17 -2.83 14.48
CA TRP A 8 -17.79 -3.54 13.24
C TRP A 8 -18.90 -4.42 12.65
N SER A 9 -19.72 -5.05 13.50
CA SER A 9 -20.81 -5.91 13.02
C SER A 9 -21.89 -5.14 12.24
N ALA A 10 -22.14 -3.87 12.58
CA ALA A 10 -23.19 -3.08 11.94
C ALA A 10 -22.80 -2.65 10.51
N CYS A 11 -21.53 -2.26 10.30
CA CYS A 11 -21.04 -1.96 8.96
C CYS A 11 -20.96 -3.22 8.10
N THR A 12 -20.54 -4.37 8.62
CA THR A 12 -20.48 -5.62 7.84
C THR A 12 -21.88 -6.15 7.46
N ILE A 13 -22.90 -5.95 8.30
CA ILE A 13 -24.29 -6.36 8.01
C ILE A 13 -24.90 -5.47 6.90
N ALA A 14 -24.68 -4.16 6.96
CA ALA A 14 -25.08 -3.24 5.88
C ALA A 14 -24.28 -3.47 4.57
N TRP A 15 -23.10 -4.09 4.66
CA TRP A 15 -22.24 -4.40 3.50
C TRP A 15 -22.63 -5.68 2.74
N ARG A 16 -23.37 -6.61 3.38
CA ARG A 16 -23.83 -7.87 2.77
C ARG A 16 -25.23 -7.81 2.19
N SER A 17 -26.03 -6.82 2.58
CA SER A 17 -27.41 -6.66 2.16
C SER A 17 -27.53 -5.34 1.45
N GLY A 18 -27.69 -5.35 0.12
CA GLY A 18 -27.90 -4.15 -0.69
C GLY A 18 -29.25 -3.49 -0.40
N ILE A 19 -29.43 -3.01 0.83
CA ILE A 19 -30.64 -2.38 1.34
C ILE A 19 -30.34 -0.90 1.57
N GLN A 20 -30.92 -0.05 0.73
CA GLN A 20 -31.10 1.37 1.06
C GLN A 20 -32.09 1.45 2.23
N ALA A 21 -31.64 1.98 3.37
CA ALA A 21 -32.54 2.40 4.44
C ALA A 21 -32.90 3.88 4.24
N PRO A 22 -34.18 4.26 4.14
CA PRO A 22 -34.60 5.65 4.09
C PRO A 22 -34.73 6.22 5.50
N GLY A 23 -34.37 7.50 5.66
CA GLY A 23 -34.89 8.36 6.71
C GLY A 23 -34.33 8.17 8.11
N VAL A 24 -33.23 8.87 8.43
CA VAL A 24 -32.97 9.34 9.79
C VAL A 24 -32.83 10.84 9.75
N ALA A 25 -33.87 11.52 10.22
CA ALA A 25 -33.93 12.95 10.39
C ALA A 25 -32.92 13.41 11.45
N ILE A 26 -32.15 14.43 11.09
CA ILE A 26 -31.27 15.17 11.98
C ILE A 26 -32.16 16.06 12.87
N SER A 27 -32.20 15.79 14.17
CA SER A 27 -32.73 16.74 15.15
C SER A 27 -31.57 17.40 15.88
N LEU A 28 -31.34 18.67 15.54
CA LEU A 28 -30.55 19.60 16.33
C LEU A 28 -31.45 20.14 17.44
N ASN A 29 -31.07 19.97 18.70
CA ASN A 29 -31.48 20.91 19.73
C ASN A 29 -30.40 21.06 20.82
N PRO A 30 -29.85 22.27 21.02
CA PRO A 30 -28.97 22.57 22.13
C PRO A 30 -29.80 23.06 23.33
N LYS A 31 -29.38 22.70 24.56
CA LYS A 31 -29.33 23.60 25.73
C LYS A 31 -29.02 22.86 27.03
N ASN A 32 -28.12 23.51 27.79
CA ASN A 32 -27.97 23.54 29.25
C ASN A 32 -27.65 22.21 29.95
N GLY A 33 -26.53 22.03 30.66
CA GLY A 33 -25.86 22.97 31.54
C GLY A 33 -26.01 22.46 32.96
N THR A 34 -25.05 21.68 33.45
CA THR A 34 -24.73 21.58 34.88
C THR A 34 -23.33 20.99 35.05
N SER A 35 -22.49 21.80 35.64
CA SER A 35 -21.20 21.51 36.24
C SER A 35 -21.29 20.34 37.23
N ARG A 36 -20.49 19.30 36.99
CA ARG A 36 -20.02 18.41 38.06
C ARG A 36 -18.52 18.23 37.93
N THR A 37 -17.85 18.92 38.85
CA THR A 37 -16.48 18.78 39.28
C THR A 37 -16.17 17.32 39.63
N CYS A 38 -15.20 16.73 38.93
CA CYS A 38 -14.57 15.47 39.36
C CYS A 38 -13.31 15.81 40.19
N PRO A 39 -13.07 15.11 41.31
CA PRO A 39 -11.98 15.43 42.21
C PRO A 39 -10.61 15.06 41.64
N ARG A 40 -9.69 15.99 41.86
CA ARG A 40 -8.26 15.97 41.53
C ARG A 40 -7.54 14.96 42.42
N SER A 41 -7.31 13.75 41.94
CA SER A 41 -6.38 12.82 42.58
C SER A 41 -4.96 13.15 42.13
N SER A 42 -4.23 13.83 43.01
CA SER A 42 -2.80 14.11 42.93
C SER A 42 -2.00 12.81 43.11
N ILE A 43 -1.51 12.24 42.02
CA ILE A 43 -0.47 11.21 42.06
C ILE A 43 0.86 11.89 41.72
N SER A 44 1.62 12.16 42.78
CA SER A 44 3.01 12.60 42.74
C SER A 44 3.88 11.42 42.28
N CYS A 45 4.15 11.34 40.98
CA CYS A 45 5.17 10.44 40.44
C CYS A 45 6.51 11.17 40.46
N LYS A 46 7.32 10.85 41.47
CA LYS A 46 8.73 11.25 41.59
C LYS A 46 9.49 10.85 40.33
N PHE A 47 9.93 11.83 39.55
CA PHE A 47 10.91 11.64 38.48
C PHE A 47 12.25 11.20 39.09
N LYS A 48 12.66 9.96 38.83
CA LYS A 48 14.06 9.54 39.00
C LYS A 48 14.82 9.94 37.72
N PRO A 49 15.97 10.64 37.80
CA PRO A 49 16.75 10.96 36.62
C PRO A 49 17.40 9.68 36.06
N MET A 50 17.27 9.46 34.75
CA MET A 50 18.00 8.39 34.06
C MET A 50 19.50 8.74 33.95
N PRO A 51 20.40 7.76 34.04
CA PRO A 51 21.82 7.96 33.81
C PRO A 51 22.10 8.25 32.33
N THR A 52 22.78 9.37 32.07
CA THR A 52 23.27 9.77 30.75
C THR A 52 24.41 8.85 30.31
N PHE A 53 24.15 7.91 29.41
CA PHE A 53 25.22 7.20 28.70
C PHE A 53 25.79 8.11 27.59
N ARG A 54 27.02 8.58 27.82
CA ARG A 54 27.83 9.33 26.87
C ARG A 54 28.11 8.47 25.63
N ARG A 55 27.87 9.06 24.46
CA ARG A 55 28.17 8.48 23.14
C ARG A 55 29.69 8.56 22.88
N PRO A 56 30.39 7.47 22.55
CA PRO A 56 31.78 7.55 22.10
C PRO A 56 31.88 8.24 20.73
N THR A 57 32.88 9.10 20.62
CA THR A 57 33.31 9.86 19.45
C THR A 57 33.76 8.94 18.31
N ARG A 58 33.34 9.25 17.08
CA ARG A 58 33.75 8.58 15.84
C ARG A 58 35.22 8.90 15.54
N PHE A 59 36.02 7.88 15.23
CA PHE A 59 37.31 8.05 14.55
C PHE A 59 37.10 8.35 13.05
N PRO A 60 37.94 9.20 12.44
CA PRO A 60 37.84 9.55 11.02
C PRO A 60 38.34 8.42 10.11
N SER A 61 37.53 8.04 9.12
CA SER A 61 37.89 7.10 8.05
C SER A 61 38.82 7.77 7.03
N SER A 62 39.90 7.07 6.65
CA SER A 62 40.82 7.44 5.57
C SER A 62 40.13 7.59 4.21
N PRO A 63 40.56 8.52 3.34
CA PRO A 63 39.98 8.69 2.00
C PRO A 63 40.39 7.52 1.09
N ARG A 64 39.40 6.76 0.62
CA ARG A 64 39.57 5.72 -0.41
C ARG A 64 39.68 6.40 -1.78
N ALA A 65 40.81 6.20 -2.47
CA ALA A 65 41.05 6.73 -3.80
C ALA A 65 40.08 6.11 -4.84
N VAL A 66 39.38 6.97 -5.57
CA VAL A 66 38.53 6.61 -6.70
C VAL A 66 39.39 6.57 -7.96
N ARG A 67 39.62 5.37 -8.54
CA ARG A 67 40.19 5.23 -9.88
C ARG A 67 39.08 5.44 -10.92
N MET A 68 39.15 6.54 -11.65
CA MET A 68 38.40 6.74 -12.89
C MET A 68 39.17 6.08 -14.04
N ALA A 69 38.57 5.09 -14.71
CA ALA A 69 39.07 4.57 -15.97
C ALA A 69 38.22 5.19 -17.10
N SER A 70 38.82 6.11 -17.87
CA SER A 70 38.25 6.62 -19.11
C SER A 70 38.61 5.66 -20.25
N TYR A 71 37.62 5.15 -20.95
CA TYR A 71 37.84 4.33 -22.14
C TYR A 71 38.02 5.25 -23.35
N ARG A 72 39.25 5.31 -23.90
CA ARG A 72 39.53 5.88 -25.22
C ARG A 72 39.04 4.90 -26.29
N SER A 73 38.15 5.35 -27.17
CA SER A 73 37.84 4.65 -28.42
C SER A 73 38.93 4.94 -29.46
N PRO A 74 39.54 3.92 -30.10
CA PRO A 74 40.38 4.14 -31.26
C PRO A 74 39.52 4.37 -32.50
N GLY A 75 39.86 5.42 -33.25
CA GLY A 75 39.21 5.78 -34.49
C GLY A 75 39.36 4.71 -35.57
N LYS A 76 38.33 4.60 -36.41
CA LYS A 76 38.40 3.87 -37.68
C LYS A 76 37.85 4.77 -38.78
N SER A 77 38.70 5.01 -39.76
CA SER A 77 38.49 5.81 -40.96
C SER A 77 37.24 5.39 -41.70
N ALA A 78 36.43 6.39 -42.07
CA ALA A 78 35.33 6.25 -43.00
C ALA A 78 35.88 6.24 -44.43
N THR A 79 35.90 5.06 -45.05
CA THR A 79 36.02 4.93 -46.50
C THR A 79 34.62 4.75 -47.07
N VAL A 80 34.17 5.73 -47.85
CA VAL A 80 32.88 5.74 -48.54
C VAL A 80 32.92 4.70 -49.67
N ALA A 81 32.12 3.65 -49.57
CA ALA A 81 31.87 2.69 -50.63
C ALA A 81 30.46 2.89 -51.20
N ARG A 82 30.41 3.10 -52.52
CA ARG A 82 29.23 3.32 -53.35
C ARG A 82 28.53 1.96 -53.60
N ILE A 83 27.26 1.83 -53.23
CA ILE A 83 26.45 0.63 -53.54
C ILE A 83 25.41 0.97 -54.61
N PRO A 84 25.25 0.13 -55.66
CA PRO A 84 24.27 0.33 -56.72
C PRO A 84 22.84 -0.08 -56.30
N ILE A 85 21.88 0.52 -56.99
CA ILE A 85 20.43 0.34 -56.90
C ILE A 85 20.07 -1.14 -57.03
N ARG A 86 19.37 -1.70 -56.04
CA ARG A 86 18.77 -3.03 -56.11
C ARG A 86 17.27 -2.95 -55.80
N THR A 87 16.51 -3.37 -56.80
CA THR A 87 15.04 -3.43 -56.89
C THR A 87 14.43 -4.17 -55.70
N ALA A 88 13.41 -3.56 -55.08
CA ALA A 88 12.71 -4.09 -53.91
C ALA A 88 11.86 -5.33 -54.27
N PRO A 89 11.91 -6.42 -53.48
CA PRO A 89 10.89 -7.45 -53.52
C PRO A 89 9.66 -7.02 -52.70
N ILE A 90 8.48 -7.27 -53.27
CA ILE A 90 7.15 -7.02 -52.71
C ILE A 90 7.07 -7.60 -51.30
N THR A 91 6.98 -6.71 -50.31
CA THR A 91 6.77 -7.07 -48.91
C THR A 91 5.34 -7.57 -48.74
N ARG A 92 5.18 -8.88 -48.52
CA ARG A 92 3.92 -9.44 -47.99
C ARG A 92 3.70 -8.80 -46.62
N MET A 93 2.57 -8.11 -46.47
CA MET A 93 2.18 -7.47 -45.22
C MET A 93 2.17 -8.50 -44.07
N PRO A 94 2.66 -8.15 -42.87
CA PRO A 94 2.41 -8.96 -41.69
C PRO A 94 0.92 -8.93 -41.39
N VAL A 95 0.30 -10.12 -41.32
CA VAL A 95 -1.06 -10.31 -40.81
C VAL A 95 -1.11 -9.73 -39.40
N SER A 96 -1.98 -8.74 -39.21
CA SER A 96 -2.27 -8.15 -37.90
C SER A 96 -2.59 -9.26 -36.88
N PRO A 97 -1.99 -9.28 -35.68
CA PRO A 97 -2.37 -10.24 -34.66
C PRO A 97 -3.86 -10.06 -34.35
N LEU A 98 -4.62 -11.15 -34.38
CA LEU A 98 -6.03 -11.14 -33.96
C LEU A 98 -6.13 -10.50 -32.56
N PRO A 99 -7.21 -9.75 -32.27
CA PRO A 99 -7.50 -9.31 -30.91
C PRO A 99 -7.60 -10.55 -30.03
N GLN A 100 -6.68 -10.70 -29.09
CA GLN A 100 -6.83 -11.67 -28.01
C GLN A 100 -8.16 -11.34 -27.31
N PRO A 101 -8.98 -12.35 -26.95
CA PRO A 101 -10.22 -12.09 -26.23
C PRO A 101 -9.88 -11.24 -24.99
N PRO A 102 -10.73 -10.26 -24.62
CA PRO A 102 -10.47 -9.42 -23.47
C PRO A 102 -10.27 -10.36 -22.28
N THR A 103 -9.04 -10.39 -21.77
CA THR A 103 -8.73 -11.12 -20.55
C THR A 103 -9.59 -10.45 -19.49
N GLU A 104 -10.69 -11.11 -19.12
CA GLU A 104 -11.58 -10.63 -18.07
C GLU A 104 -10.68 -10.28 -16.88
N SER A 105 -10.59 -8.98 -16.59
CA SER A 105 -9.58 -8.46 -15.68
C SER A 105 -10.01 -8.79 -14.26
N HIS A 106 -9.76 -10.03 -13.84
CA HIS A 106 -10.02 -10.53 -12.48
C HIS A 106 -9.00 -10.01 -11.47
N SER A 107 -8.37 -8.88 -11.76
CA SER A 107 -7.36 -8.23 -10.94
C SER A 107 -7.89 -6.95 -10.30
N VAL A 108 -7.31 -6.61 -9.15
CA VAL A 108 -7.59 -5.36 -8.45
C VAL A 108 -6.35 -4.48 -8.51
N THR A 109 -6.50 -3.32 -9.16
CA THR A 109 -5.50 -2.26 -9.19
C THR A 109 -5.98 -1.06 -8.38
N LEU A 110 -5.17 -0.64 -7.42
CA LEU A 110 -5.49 0.46 -6.49
C LEU A 110 -4.26 1.34 -6.27
N THR A 111 -4.49 2.64 -6.23
CA THR A 111 -3.51 3.61 -5.71
C THR A 111 -3.91 3.95 -4.28
N LEU A 112 -3.03 3.69 -3.32
CA LEU A 112 -3.26 3.90 -1.89
C LEU A 112 -2.24 4.90 -1.34
N PRO A 113 -2.54 5.59 -0.22
CA PRO A 113 -1.54 6.42 0.46
C PRO A 113 -0.37 5.58 0.98
N VAL A 114 0.78 6.22 1.15
CA VAL A 114 1.94 5.57 1.79
C VAL A 114 1.57 5.18 3.23
N PRO A 115 1.79 3.92 3.66
CA PRO A 115 1.53 3.49 5.03
C PRO A 115 2.26 4.35 6.08
N PRO A 116 1.72 4.48 7.30
CA PRO A 116 2.50 5.03 8.41
C PRO A 116 3.74 4.16 8.65
N SER A 117 4.84 4.73 9.14
CA SER A 117 6.04 3.94 9.48
C SER A 117 5.73 2.93 10.57
N VAL A 118 6.49 1.83 10.67
CA VAL A 118 6.32 0.77 11.68
C VAL A 118 6.13 1.32 13.11
N ASN A 119 6.94 2.32 13.51
CA ASN A 119 6.86 2.96 14.82
C ASN A 119 5.53 3.67 15.09
N HIS A 120 4.82 4.06 14.04
CA HIS A 120 3.53 4.72 14.11
C HIS A 120 2.36 3.76 13.81
N GLN A 121 2.61 2.50 13.42
CA GLN A 121 1.56 1.51 13.14
C GLN A 121 1.02 0.87 14.41
N TYR A 122 1.85 0.74 15.44
CA TYR A 122 1.52 0.04 16.68
C TYR A 122 1.80 0.90 17.90
N ALA A 123 1.03 0.69 18.96
CA ALA A 123 1.23 1.30 20.26
C ALA A 123 1.21 0.22 21.34
N THR A 124 1.98 0.42 22.40
CA THR A 124 1.94 -0.46 23.58
C THR A 124 1.02 0.16 24.63
N VAL A 125 -0.05 -0.54 24.98
CA VAL A 125 -1.01 -0.12 26.00
C VAL A 125 -1.14 -1.26 27.02
N ASN A 126 -0.90 -0.98 28.30
CA ASN A 126 -0.93 -1.97 29.38
C ASN A 126 -0.07 -3.22 29.08
N GLY A 127 1.13 -3.02 28.52
CA GLY A 127 2.05 -4.10 28.15
C GLY A 127 1.65 -4.91 26.91
N ARG A 128 0.56 -4.55 26.22
CA ARG A 128 0.10 -5.23 25.00
C ARG A 128 0.32 -4.35 23.78
N ARG A 129 0.81 -4.95 22.68
CA ARG A 129 0.95 -4.28 21.40
C ARG A 129 -0.39 -4.29 20.66
N LEU A 130 -0.90 -3.10 20.36
CA LEU A 130 -2.15 -2.89 19.65
C LEU A 130 -1.91 -2.02 18.42
N ILE A 131 -2.81 -2.08 17.45
CA ILE A 131 -2.80 -1.14 16.32
C ILE A 131 -3.01 0.30 16.84
N SER A 132 -2.17 1.22 16.39
CA SER A 132 -2.24 2.61 16.80
C SER A 132 -3.49 3.30 16.21
N SER A 133 -3.74 4.55 16.60
CA SER A 133 -4.73 5.40 15.92
C SER A 133 -4.37 5.63 14.45
N ALA A 134 -3.10 5.88 14.13
CA ALA A 134 -2.63 6.09 12.75
C ALA A 134 -2.77 4.82 11.90
N GLY A 135 -2.46 3.64 12.47
CA GLY A 135 -2.66 2.37 11.80
C GLY A 135 -4.14 2.10 11.51
N ARG A 136 -5.03 2.38 12.48
CA ARG A 136 -6.48 2.25 12.27
C ARG A 136 -7.00 3.23 11.22
N ALA A 137 -6.57 4.49 11.25
CA ALA A 137 -6.95 5.48 10.26
C ALA A 137 -6.51 5.07 8.86
N TYR A 138 -5.32 4.51 8.73
CA TYR A 138 -4.82 3.95 7.47
C TYR A 138 -5.72 2.81 6.96
N LYS A 139 -6.06 1.83 7.81
CA LYS A 139 -6.94 0.72 7.43
C LYS A 139 -8.33 1.19 6.98
N ILE A 140 -8.91 2.16 7.70
CA ILE A 140 -10.20 2.77 7.33
C ILE A 140 -10.12 3.43 5.95
N HIS A 141 -9.08 4.24 5.71
CA HIS A 141 -8.92 4.94 4.44
C HIS A 141 -8.73 3.96 3.27
N VAL A 142 -7.89 2.93 3.43
CA VAL A 142 -7.74 1.88 2.41
C VAL A 142 -9.06 1.15 2.17
N GLY A 143 -9.81 0.80 3.22
CA GLY A 143 -11.12 0.17 3.09
C GLY A 143 -12.12 1.01 2.29
N GLN A 144 -12.10 2.34 2.46
CA GLN A 144 -12.92 3.26 1.65
C GLN A 144 -12.50 3.25 0.17
N LEU A 145 -11.20 3.26 -0.12
CA LEU A 145 -10.68 3.22 -1.50
C LEU A 145 -11.02 1.88 -2.18
N VAL A 146 -10.89 0.77 -1.46
CA VAL A 146 -11.30 -0.55 -1.94
C VAL A 146 -12.81 -0.57 -2.23
N TRP A 147 -13.62 -0.04 -1.32
CA TRP A 147 -15.07 0.02 -1.52
C TRP A 147 -15.44 0.84 -2.75
N LEU A 148 -14.86 2.03 -2.93
CA LEU A 148 -15.08 2.87 -4.11
C LEU A 148 -14.70 2.14 -5.40
N LYS A 149 -13.55 1.46 -5.41
CA LYS A 149 -13.09 0.68 -6.57
C LYS A 149 -14.04 -0.47 -6.90
N LEU A 150 -14.52 -1.20 -5.89
CA LEU A 150 -15.46 -2.29 -6.08
C LEU A 150 -16.85 -1.79 -6.52
N ALA A 151 -17.28 -0.60 -6.05
CA ALA A 151 -18.54 0.01 -6.46
C ALA A 151 -18.53 0.45 -7.94
N GLN A 152 -17.35 0.77 -8.48
CA GLN A 152 -17.16 1.09 -9.91
C GLN A 152 -17.02 -0.15 -10.80
N SER A 153 -16.95 -1.35 -10.23
CA SER A 153 -16.73 -2.59 -10.98
C SER A 153 -18.04 -3.26 -11.38
N THR A 154 -18.29 -3.37 -12.69
CA THR A 154 -19.46 -4.09 -13.24
C THR A 154 -19.46 -5.58 -12.86
N HIS A 155 -18.28 -6.19 -12.71
CA HIS A 155 -18.12 -7.62 -12.42
C HIS A 155 -17.67 -7.89 -10.98
N ARG A 156 -18.06 -7.03 -10.03
CA ARG A 156 -17.66 -7.12 -8.62
C ARG A 156 -17.84 -8.52 -8.04
N THR A 157 -19.00 -9.15 -8.25
CA THR A 157 -19.30 -10.47 -7.67
C THR A 157 -18.33 -11.54 -8.19
N THR A 158 -18.16 -11.63 -9.51
CA THR A 158 -17.23 -12.58 -10.13
C THR A 158 -15.79 -12.36 -9.69
N LEU A 159 -15.37 -11.09 -9.62
CA LEU A 159 -14.04 -10.70 -9.14
C LEU A 159 -13.81 -11.16 -7.69
N LEU A 160 -14.75 -10.86 -6.78
CA LEU A 160 -14.60 -11.23 -5.37
C LEU A 160 -14.62 -12.74 -5.18
N THR A 161 -15.50 -13.46 -5.88
CA THR A 161 -15.54 -14.94 -5.83
C THR A 161 -14.20 -15.53 -6.22
N ARG A 162 -13.60 -15.09 -7.34
CA ARG A 162 -12.28 -15.58 -7.77
C ARG A 162 -11.18 -15.25 -6.77
N LEU A 163 -11.12 -14.00 -6.29
CA LEU A 163 -10.12 -13.61 -5.29
C LEU A 163 -10.27 -14.38 -3.96
N GLN A 164 -11.49 -14.85 -3.65
CA GLN A 164 -11.78 -15.66 -2.46
C GLN A 164 -11.56 -17.15 -2.66
N SER A 165 -11.48 -17.66 -3.89
CA SER A 165 -11.30 -19.09 -4.17
C SER A 165 -9.88 -19.45 -4.59
N GLU A 166 -9.18 -18.56 -5.29
CA GLU A 166 -7.89 -18.83 -5.91
C GLU A 166 -6.71 -18.45 -4.99
N TRP A 167 -5.51 -18.86 -5.38
CA TRP A 167 -4.26 -18.34 -4.83
C TRP A 167 -3.96 -16.98 -5.46
N LEU A 168 -3.26 -16.12 -4.73
CA LEU A 168 -3.10 -14.72 -5.11
C LEU A 168 -1.63 -14.32 -5.18
N THR A 169 -1.33 -13.50 -6.18
CA THR A 169 -0.08 -12.76 -6.30
C THR A 169 -0.35 -11.30 -5.95
N LEU A 170 0.39 -10.77 -4.97
CA LEU A 170 0.32 -9.37 -4.54
C LEU A 170 1.57 -8.62 -5.02
N SER A 171 1.40 -7.59 -5.84
CA SER A 171 2.48 -6.69 -6.22
C SER A 171 2.25 -5.30 -5.64
N ILE A 172 3.23 -4.75 -4.93
CA ILE A 172 3.20 -3.40 -4.37
C ILE A 172 4.39 -2.60 -4.88
N ARG A 173 4.10 -1.47 -5.53
CA ARG A 173 5.10 -0.47 -5.90
C ARG A 173 5.04 0.69 -4.90
N PHE A 174 6.10 0.88 -4.14
CA PHE A 174 6.22 2.01 -3.22
C PHE A 174 6.86 3.20 -3.92
N TYR A 175 6.18 4.34 -3.91
CA TYR A 175 6.71 5.61 -4.38
C TYR A 175 6.94 6.51 -3.16
N PHE A 176 8.20 6.60 -2.72
CA PHE A 176 8.57 7.39 -1.55
C PHE A 176 9.11 8.76 -1.93
N THR A 177 9.05 9.71 -1.00
CA THR A 177 9.64 11.03 -1.20
C THR A 177 11.18 11.03 -1.23
N SER A 178 11.82 9.96 -0.72
CA SER A 178 13.27 9.81 -0.63
C SER A 178 13.66 8.33 -0.56
N ALA A 179 14.78 7.98 -1.19
CA ALA A 179 15.31 6.62 -1.24
C ALA A 179 15.61 6.00 0.14
N LEU A 180 16.07 6.81 1.10
CA LEU A 180 16.69 6.31 2.33
C LEU A 180 15.79 6.35 3.55
N ARG A 181 14.60 6.96 3.46
CA ARG A 181 13.77 7.23 4.63
C ARG A 181 12.98 6.03 5.13
N ARG A 182 12.65 5.07 4.27
CA ARG A 182 11.76 3.95 4.58
C ARG A 182 12.12 2.70 3.81
N ASP A 183 11.93 1.58 4.47
CA ASP A 183 12.02 0.25 3.89
C ASP A 183 10.64 -0.18 3.36
N VAL A 184 10.64 -1.07 2.37
CA VAL A 184 9.40 -1.52 1.71
C VAL A 184 8.62 -2.51 2.58
N ASP A 185 9.32 -3.35 3.33
CA ASP A 185 8.78 -4.31 4.29
C ASP A 185 8.08 -3.61 5.46
N GLY A 186 8.58 -2.43 5.85
CA GLY A 186 7.96 -1.60 6.89
C GLY A 186 6.53 -1.17 6.59
N GLY A 187 6.13 -1.11 5.31
CA GLY A 187 4.76 -0.81 4.88
C GLY A 187 3.94 -2.03 4.45
N LEU A 188 4.62 -3.15 4.13
CA LEU A 188 3.99 -4.34 3.54
C LEU A 188 2.84 -4.87 4.40
N LYS A 189 3.10 -5.22 5.66
CA LYS A 189 2.13 -5.96 6.47
C LYS A 189 0.82 -5.20 6.65
N ILE A 190 0.90 -3.91 7.00
CA ILE A 190 -0.32 -3.11 7.20
C ILE A 190 -1.06 -2.83 5.88
N ALA A 191 -0.35 -2.69 4.76
CA ALA A 191 -0.98 -2.51 3.45
C ALA A 191 -1.73 -3.78 3.02
N GLN A 192 -1.09 -4.95 3.16
CA GLN A 192 -1.70 -6.25 2.91
C GLN A 192 -2.92 -6.48 3.80
N ASP A 193 -2.81 -6.25 5.12
CA ASP A 193 -3.91 -6.41 6.07
C ASP A 193 -5.10 -5.49 5.71
N ALA A 194 -4.82 -4.22 5.38
CA ALA A 194 -5.85 -3.25 5.02
C ALA A 194 -6.55 -3.60 3.70
N LEU A 195 -5.79 -4.04 2.70
CA LEU A 195 -6.31 -4.48 1.42
C LEU A 195 -7.17 -5.74 1.57
N CYS A 196 -6.66 -6.76 2.26
CA CYS A 196 -7.34 -8.04 2.43
C CYS A 196 -8.64 -7.87 3.23
N GLU A 197 -8.58 -7.08 4.30
CA GLU A 197 -9.76 -6.70 5.09
C GLU A 197 -10.80 -5.96 4.24
N GLY A 198 -10.37 -4.97 3.45
CA GLY A 198 -11.26 -4.21 2.58
C GLY A 198 -11.91 -5.05 1.48
N LEU A 199 -11.22 -6.09 0.99
CA LEU A 199 -11.73 -7.04 -0.01
C LEU A 199 -12.53 -8.20 0.63
N GLY A 200 -12.45 -8.38 1.94
CA GLY A 200 -13.03 -9.55 2.61
C GLY A 200 -12.36 -10.87 2.18
N ILE A 201 -11.06 -10.84 1.94
CA ILE A 201 -10.23 -12.02 1.62
C ILE A 201 -9.27 -12.30 2.79
N ASN A 202 -8.82 -13.55 2.89
CA ASN A 202 -7.83 -13.96 3.88
C ASN A 202 -6.42 -13.76 3.30
N ASP A 203 -5.51 -13.18 4.09
CA ASP A 203 -4.13 -12.89 3.66
C ASP A 203 -3.31 -14.17 3.44
N ASN A 204 -3.73 -15.30 4.01
CA ASN A 204 -3.13 -16.62 3.78
C ASN A 204 -3.25 -17.13 2.32
N ARG A 205 -4.09 -16.50 1.49
CA ARG A 205 -4.21 -16.83 0.06
C ARG A 205 -3.12 -16.21 -0.79
N ILE A 206 -2.40 -15.22 -0.26
CA ILE A 206 -1.30 -14.57 -0.97
C ILE A 206 -0.09 -15.48 -0.90
N VAL A 207 0.21 -16.15 -2.02
CA VAL A 207 1.32 -17.12 -2.14
C VAL A 207 2.58 -16.49 -2.73
N GLU A 208 2.42 -15.37 -3.43
CA GLU A 208 3.50 -14.65 -4.09
C GLU A 208 3.40 -13.16 -3.78
N THR A 209 4.51 -12.53 -3.45
CA THR A 209 4.57 -11.10 -3.13
C THR A 209 5.74 -10.43 -3.82
N HIS A 210 5.46 -9.40 -4.61
CA HIS A 210 6.46 -8.57 -5.28
C HIS A 210 6.47 -7.17 -4.70
N LEU A 211 7.64 -6.71 -4.25
CA LEU A 211 7.83 -5.36 -3.73
C LEU A 211 8.80 -4.61 -4.61
N TYR A 212 8.39 -3.42 -5.03
CA TYR A 212 9.22 -2.52 -5.81
C TYR A 212 9.36 -1.20 -5.08
N LYS A 213 10.54 -0.58 -5.17
CA LYS A 213 10.83 0.70 -4.54
C LYS A 213 11.18 1.73 -5.60
N TYR A 214 10.46 2.84 -5.58
CA TYR A 214 10.63 3.98 -6.44
C TYR A 214 10.65 5.27 -5.61
N ILE A 215 11.08 6.35 -6.25
CA ILE A 215 11.10 7.69 -5.67
C ILE A 215 10.15 8.55 -6.49
N ASP A 216 9.18 9.13 -5.82
CA ASP A 216 8.33 10.20 -6.35
C ASP A 216 8.19 11.23 -5.23
N LYS A 217 8.90 12.34 -5.37
CA LYS A 217 8.99 13.37 -4.33
C LYS A 217 7.67 14.12 -4.17
N ASP A 218 6.97 14.31 -5.28
CA ASP A 218 5.83 15.21 -5.37
C ASP A 218 4.52 14.46 -5.13
N ASN A 219 4.46 13.16 -5.45
CA ASN A 219 3.27 12.33 -5.28
C ASN A 219 3.57 10.97 -4.60
N PRO A 220 3.87 10.97 -3.28
CA PRO A 220 4.16 9.74 -2.55
C PRO A 220 2.90 8.88 -2.39
N ARG A 221 2.97 7.63 -2.86
CA ARG A 221 1.85 6.68 -2.89
C ARG A 221 2.36 5.24 -2.90
N ILE A 222 1.44 4.30 -2.79
CA ILE A 222 1.69 2.92 -3.18
C ILE A 222 0.72 2.53 -4.29
N GLU A 223 1.20 1.80 -5.28
CA GLU A 223 0.35 1.20 -6.31
C GLU A 223 0.31 -0.30 -6.05
N VAL A 224 -0.89 -0.82 -5.88
CA VAL A 224 -1.15 -2.21 -5.51
C VAL A 224 -1.84 -2.90 -6.67
N HIS A 225 -1.34 -4.09 -7.00
CA HIS A 225 -1.93 -4.98 -7.97
C HIS A 225 -2.11 -6.35 -7.34
N LEU A 226 -3.35 -6.83 -7.29
CA LEU A 226 -3.70 -8.15 -6.79
C LEU A 226 -4.30 -8.96 -7.93
N THR A 227 -3.72 -10.12 -8.22
CA THR A 227 -4.16 -11.04 -9.27
C THR A 227 -4.33 -12.43 -8.72
N PRO A 228 -5.31 -13.21 -9.21
CA PRO A 228 -5.27 -14.64 -9.09
C PRO A 228 -3.99 -15.18 -9.74
N THR A 229 -3.30 -16.08 -9.06
CA THR A 229 -2.19 -16.83 -9.62
C THR A 229 -2.78 -17.82 -10.62
N SER A 230 -2.39 -17.74 -11.89
CA SER A 230 -2.72 -18.77 -12.85
C SER A 230 -2.11 -20.07 -12.37
N SER A 231 -2.93 -20.93 -11.77
CA SER A 231 -2.52 -22.29 -11.39
C SER A 231 -1.99 -22.97 -12.66
N SER A 232 -0.69 -23.26 -12.65
CA SER A 232 -0.06 -24.12 -13.66
C SER A 232 -0.54 -25.55 -13.50
#